data_AF-A0A934YMC2-F1
#
_entry.id   AF-A0A934YMC2-F1
#
_cell.length_a   1.000
_cell.length_b   1.000
_cell.length_c   1.000
_cell.angle_alpha   90.00
_cell.angle_beta   90.00
_cell.angle_gamma   90.00
#
_symmetry.space_group_name_H-M   'P 1'
#
loop_
_entity.id
_entity.type
_entity.pdbx_description
1 polymer ?
#
loop_
_entity_poly.entity_id
_entity_poly.type
_entity_poly.pdbx_seq_one_letter_code
_entity_poly.pdbx_strand_id
1 'polypeptide(L)' 'MPRPPSTAVQIAIRVPAEWLEEAERLAAKMARPGMTSTRSDVLRAAIAKGLDALRAEVDAPVALPKSRKR' A
#
# COMPACT_ATOMS: atom_id res chain seq x y z
N MET A 1 5.83 33.94 -2.65
CA MET A 1 6.13 33.07 -1.49
C MET A 1 6.64 31.74 -2.02
N PRO A 2 7.90 31.34 -1.76
CA PRO A 2 8.38 30.01 -2.15
C PRO A 2 7.67 28.92 -1.35
N ARG A 3 7.31 27.81 -2.00
CA ARG A 3 6.65 26.67 -1.35
C ARG A 3 7.65 25.97 -0.41
N PRO A 4 7.26 25.59 0.83
CA PRO A 4 8.12 24.82 1.71
C PRO A 4 8.55 23.49 1.08
N PRO A 5 9.76 22.99 1.39
CA PRO A 5 10.24 21.71 0.86
C PRO A 5 9.31 20.58 1.32
N SER A 6 8.87 19.77 0.36
CA SER A 6 8.05 18.58 0.61
C SER A 6 8.94 17.39 0.91
N THR A 7 8.59 16.59 1.92
CA THR A 7 9.22 15.29 2.20
C THR A 7 8.68 14.16 1.31
N ALA A 8 7.69 14.46 0.46
CA ALA A 8 7.12 13.47 -0.46
C ALA A 8 8.12 13.12 -1.56
N VAL A 9 8.35 11.83 -1.77
CA VAL A 9 9.19 11.28 -2.84
C VAL A 9 8.30 10.67 -3.91
N GLN A 10 8.66 10.86 -5.18
CA GLN A 10 8.00 10.20 -6.31
C GLN A 10 8.73 8.91 -6.67
N ILE A 11 7.98 7.82 -6.82
CA ILE A 11 8.49 6.53 -7.29
C ILE A 11 7.84 6.19 -8.63
N ALA A 12 8.60 5.59 -9.54
CA ALA A 12 8.12 5.05 -10.80
C ALA A 12 8.33 3.54 -10.81
N ILE A 13 7.25 2.79 -10.96
CA ILE A 13 7.26 1.32 -10.98
C ILE A 13 6.51 0.83 -12.22
N ARG A 14 6.91 -0.32 -12.75
CA ARG A 14 6.16 -1.03 -13.79
C ARG A 14 5.20 -1.98 -13.11
N VAL A 15 3.93 -1.92 -13.49
CA VAL A 15 2.87 -2.77 -12.96
C VAL A 15 2.02 -3.32 -14.11
N PRO A 16 1.30 -4.43 -13.88
CA PRO A 16 0.29 -4.90 -14.83
C PRO A 16 -0.79 -3.83 -15.07
N ALA A 17 -1.30 -3.75 -16.31
CA ALA A 17 -2.25 -2.71 -16.70
C ALA A 17 -3.58 -2.82 -15.94
N GLU A 18 -4.01 -4.06 -15.67
CA GLU A 18 -5.23 -4.38 -14.94
C GLU A 18 -5.25 -3.81 -13.51
N TRP A 19 -4.09 -3.53 -12.91
CA TRP A 19 -4.01 -2.89 -11.60
C TRP A 19 -4.50 -1.44 -11.66
N LEU A 20 -4.27 -0.73 -12.77
CA LEU A 20 -4.75 0.64 -12.93
C LEU A 20 -6.26 0.68 -13.09
N GLU A 21 -6.83 -0.28 -13.83
CA GLU A 21 -8.28 -0.40 -13.99
C GLU A 21 -8.96 -0.75 -12.66
N GLU A 22 -8.39 -1.69 -11.89
CA GLU A 22 -8.91 -2.03 -10.56
C GLU A 22 -8.79 -0.86 -9.59
N ALA A 23 -7.67 -0.13 -9.62
CA ALA A 23 -7.50 1.07 -8.80
C ALA A 23 -8.53 2.14 -9.12
N GLU A 24 -8.95 2.27 -10.38
CA GLU A 24 -10.00 3.21 -10.79
C GLU A 24 -11.37 2.79 -10.26
N ARG A 25 -11.70 1.50 -10.38
CA ARG A 25 -12.94 0.93 -9.81
C ARG A 25 -13.00 1.11 -8.29
N LEU A 26 -11.88 0.91 -7.60
CA LEU A 26 -11.79 1.09 -6.15
C LEU A 26 -11.86 2.57 -5.76
N ALA A 27 -11.25 3.47 -6.54
CA ALA A 27 -11.31 4.90 -6.28
C ALA A 27 -12.76 5.41 -6.32
N ALA A 28 -13.55 4.96 -7.30
CA ALA A 28 -14.97 5.29 -7.38
C ALA A 28 -15.77 4.83 -6.13
N LYS A 29 -15.42 3.67 -5.55
CA LYS A 29 -16.04 3.15 -4.32
C LYS A 29 -15.57 3.87 -3.05
N MET A 30 -14.34 4.39 -3.06
CA MET A 30 -13.75 5.12 -1.93
C MET A 30 -14.17 6.59 -1.89
N ALA A 31 -14.65 7.14 -3.00
CA ALA A 31 -15.17 8.49 -3.08
C ALA A 31 -16.33 8.69 -2.08
N ARG A 32 -16.32 9.81 -1.37
CA ARG A 32 -17.37 10.21 -0.43
C ARG A 32 -17.89 11.59 -0.84
N PRO A 33 -19.11 12.00 -0.44
CA PRO A 33 -19.58 13.35 -0.67
C PRO A 33 -18.54 14.38 -0.17
N GLY A 34 -18.05 15.24 -1.07
CA GLY A 34 -17.02 16.24 -0.78
C GLY A 34 -15.57 15.75 -0.79
N MET A 35 -15.30 14.46 -1.07
CA MET A 35 -13.95 13.90 -1.14
C MET A 35 -13.78 13.01 -2.38
N THR A 36 -12.97 13.49 -3.33
CA THR A 36 -12.54 12.71 -4.48
C THR A 36 -11.43 11.75 -4.10
N SER A 37 -11.56 10.48 -4.47
CA SER A 37 -10.47 9.51 -4.41
C SER A 37 -9.90 9.29 -5.82
N THR A 38 -8.59 9.24 -5.94
CA THR A 38 -7.87 9.00 -7.21
C THR A 38 -7.23 7.61 -7.22
N ARG A 39 -6.82 7.13 -8.40
CA ARG A 39 -6.01 5.91 -8.53
C ARG A 39 -4.74 5.96 -7.65
N SER A 40 -4.10 7.12 -7.57
CA SER A 40 -2.92 7.32 -6.73
C SER A 40 -3.22 7.22 -5.23
N ASP A 41 -4.42 7.59 -4.78
CA ASP A 41 -4.84 7.40 -3.38
C ASP A 41 -5.03 5.92 -3.08
N VAL A 42 -5.67 5.18 -3.98
CA VAL A 42 -5.87 3.73 -3.84
C VAL A 42 -4.53 3.00 -3.80
N LEU A 43 -3.62 3.32 -4.73
CA LEU A 43 -2.30 2.70 -4.77
C LEU A 43 -1.47 3.03 -3.52
N ARG A 44 -1.53 4.27 -3.02
CA ARG A 44 -0.89 4.64 -1.74
C ARG A 44 -1.45 3.83 -0.57
N ALA A 45 -2.77 3.67 -0.49
CA ALA A 45 -3.41 2.87 0.55
C ALA A 45 -3.04 1.38 0.46
N ALA A 46 -2.93 0.84 -0.76
CA ALA A 46 -2.52 -0.54 -0.99
C ALA A 46 -1.05 -0.78 -0.57
N ILE A 47 -0.15 0.13 -0.95
CA ILE A 47 1.27 0.07 -0.56
C ILE A 47 1.42 0.15 0.96
N ALA A 48 0.72 1.08 1.62
CA ALA A 48 0.77 1.21 3.07
C ALA A 48 0.35 -0.09 3.78
N LYS A 49 -0.80 -0.67 3.39
CA LYS A 49 -1.28 -1.94 3.93
C LYS A 49 -0.31 -3.10 3.66
N GLY A 50 0.27 -3.14 2.46
CA GLY A 50 1.26 -4.15 2.08
C GLY A 50 2.55 -4.05 2.90
N LEU A 51 3.01 -2.83 3.19
CA LEU A 51 4.17 -2.60 4.06
C LEU A 51 3.90 -3.04 5.49
N ASP A 52 2.72 -2.74 6.05
CA ASP A 52 2.33 -3.19 7.39
C ASP A 52 2.27 -4.73 7.46
N ALA A 53 1.71 -5.38 6.44
CA ALA A 53 1.66 -6.84 6.34
C ALA A 53 3.07 -7.46 6.24
N LEU A 54 3.92 -6.94 5.35
CA LEU A 54 5.30 -7.39 5.19
C LEU A 54 6.09 -7.21 6.49
N ARG A 55 5.90 -6.09 7.18
CA ARG A 55 6.52 -5.85 8.48
C ARG A 55 6.08 -6.89 9.51
N ALA A 56 4.80 -7.21 9.56
CA ALA A 56 4.29 -8.24 10.47
C ALA A 56 4.87 -9.63 10.16
N GLU A 57 5.11 -9.97 8.89
CA GLU A 57 5.76 -11.22 8.49
C GLU A 57 7.24 -11.28 8.87
N VAL A 58 7.97 -10.18 8.67
CA VAL A 58 9.41 -10.09 8.98
C VAL A 58 9.65 -10.04 10.49
N ASP A 59 8.82 -9.30 11.22
CA ASP A 59 8.93 -9.14 12.67
C ASP A 59 8.31 -10.33 13.43
N ALA A 60 7.59 -11.23 12.74
CA ALA A 60 7.11 -12.46 13.36
C ALA A 60 8.31 -13.35 13.70
N PRO A 61 8.49 -13.74 14.98
CA PRO A 61 9.56 -14.65 15.35
C PRO A 61 9.36 -15.96 14.60
N VAL A 62 10.40 -16.40 13.88
CA VAL A 62 10.44 -17.72 13.26
C VAL A 62 10.10 -18.74 14.34
N ALA A 63 8.89 -19.28 14.28
CA ALA A 63 8.45 -20.36 15.14
C ALA A 63 9.25 -21.60 14.75
N LEU A 64 10.45 -21.76 15.33
CA LEU A 64 11.23 -22.97 15.19
C LEU A 64 10.32 -24.14 15.59
N PRO A 65 10.13 -25.15 14.72
CA PRO A 65 9.34 -26.30 15.08
C PRO A 65 9.97 -26.90 16.33
N LYS A 66 9.21 -26.93 17.44
CA LYS A 66 9.63 -27.62 18.66
C LYS A 66 9.92 -29.06 18.23
N SER A 67 11.20 -29.44 18.18
CA SER A 67 11.60 -30.83 18.01
C SER A 67 10.79 -31.65 18.99
N ARG A 68 9.89 -32.50 18.47
CA ARG A 68 9.29 -33.56 19.27
C ARG A 68 10.45 -34.42 19.77
N LYS A 69 10.84 -34.20 21.02
CA LYS A 69 11.77 -35.08 21.73
C LYS A 69 11.00 -36.32 22.12
N ARG A 70 11.48 -37.43 21.55
CA ARG A 70 11.38 -38.83 21.97
C ARG A 70 10.01 -39.50 21.91
#